data_AF-A0A9E0RU29-F1
#
_entry.id   AF-A0A9E0RU29-F1
#
_cell.length_a   1.000
_cell.length_b   1.000
_cell.length_c   1.000
_cell.angle_alpha   90.00
_cell.angle_beta   90.00
_cell.angle_gamma   90.00
#
_symmetry.space_group_name_H-M   'P 1'
#
loop_
_entity.id
_entity.type
_entity.pdbx_description
1 polymer ?
#
loop_
_entity_poly.entity_id
_entity_poly.type
_entity_poly.pdbx_seq_one_letter_code
_entity_poly.pdbx_strand_id
1 'polypeptide(L)'
;MTWAGPLALSAFASARLLKAAKAVVPSLTAIDARYMHFISLSTLMTADEEAVLAQLLRYGPTEVDSGGDASDEHFQQWVIPRIGTISPWSSKASDIAHNCG
;
A
#
# COMPACT_ATOMS: atom_id res chain seq x y z
N MET A 1 -8.04 -6.56 9.44
CA MET A 1 -8.28 -6.64 7.98
C MET A 1 -7.17 -5.89 7.24
N THR A 2 -6.97 -6.17 5.95
CA THR A 2 -5.99 -5.47 5.11
C THR A 2 -6.69 -4.81 3.93
N TRP A 3 -6.36 -3.56 3.63
CA TRP A 3 -6.93 -2.80 2.51
C TRP A 3 -5.84 -2.28 1.57
N ALA A 4 -6.03 -2.55 0.28
CA ALA A 4 -5.13 -2.16 -0.78
C ALA A 4 -5.24 -0.66 -1.07
N GLY A 5 -4.12 0.05 -0.95
CA GLY A 5 -4.03 1.48 -1.25
C GLY A 5 -3.53 1.74 -2.68
N PRO A 6 -3.37 3.03 -3.02
CA PRO A 6 -2.86 3.45 -4.32
C PRO A 6 -1.40 3.03 -4.52
N LEU A 7 -0.90 3.20 -5.74
CA LEU A 7 0.53 3.05 -6.04
C LEU A 7 1.35 3.99 -5.15
N ALA A 8 2.40 3.43 -4.55
CA ALA A 8 3.32 4.15 -3.68
C ALA A 8 4.43 4.85 -4.47
N LEU A 9 4.66 4.43 -5.72
CA LEU A 9 5.69 4.97 -6.60
C LEU A 9 5.07 5.50 -7.89
N SER A 10 5.58 6.63 -8.37
CA SER A 10 5.34 7.08 -9.75
C SER A 10 6.20 6.25 -10.71
N ALA A 11 5.84 6.26 -12.00
CA ALA A 11 6.63 5.58 -13.04
C ALA A 11 8.12 6.01 -13.03
N PHE A 12 8.39 7.29 -12.77
CA PHE A 12 9.76 7.80 -12.64
C PHE A 12 10.49 7.21 -11.41
N ALA A 13 9.81 7.13 -10.27
CA ALA A 13 10.39 6.58 -9.05
C ALA A 13 10.65 5.07 -9.19
N SER A 14 9.72 4.31 -9.79
CA SER A 14 9.89 2.88 -10.11
C SER A 14 11.08 2.65 -11.04
N ALA A 15 11.19 3.40 -12.14
CA ALA A 15 12.31 3.28 -13.07
C ALA A 15 13.66 3.58 -12.40
N ARG A 16 13.71 4.60 -11.52
CA ARG A 16 14.91 4.93 -10.74
C ARG A 16 15.29 3.80 -9.78
N LEU A 17 14.31 3.22 -9.08
CA LEU A 17 14.54 2.11 -8.14
C LEU A 17 14.99 0.84 -8.88
N LEU A 18 14.34 0.50 -10.00
CA LEU A 18 14.72 -0.62 -10.85
C LEU A 18 16.17 -0.48 -11.35
N LYS A 19 16.57 0.72 -11.80
CA LYS A 19 17.95 0.98 -12.21
C LYS A 19 18.96 0.71 -11.09
N ALA A 20 18.64 1.12 -9.86
CA ALA A 20 19.50 0.86 -8.70
C ALA A 20 19.53 -0.63 -8.33
N ALA A 21 18.38 -1.30 -8.31
CA ALA A 21 18.27 -2.71 -7.97
C ALA A 21 18.98 -3.62 -8.98
N LYS A 22 18.93 -3.29 -10.28
CA LYS A 22 19.64 -4.01 -11.35
C LYS A 22 21.16 -4.07 -11.17
N ALA A 23 21.75 -3.14 -10.41
CA ALA A 23 23.18 -3.20 -10.09
C ALA A 23 23.53 -4.37 -9.14
N VAL A 24 22.54 -4.89 -8.41
CA VAL A 24 22.69 -6.02 -7.47
C VAL A 24 22.01 -7.28 -7.99
N VAL A 25 20.83 -7.14 -8.63
CA VAL A 25 20.04 -8.23 -9.20
C VAL A 25 19.75 -7.94 -10.68
N PRO A 26 20.68 -8.28 -11.60
CA PRO A 26 20.57 -7.91 -13.01
C PRO A 26 19.34 -8.50 -13.75
N SER A 27 18.80 -9.62 -13.25
CA SER A 27 17.64 -10.30 -13.83
C SER A 27 16.30 -9.60 -13.56
N LEU A 28 16.26 -8.61 -12.65
CA LEU A 28 15.01 -7.95 -12.28
C LEU A 28 14.44 -7.13 -13.44
N THR A 29 13.22 -7.41 -13.86
CA THR A 29 12.60 -6.78 -15.05
C THR A 29 11.72 -5.58 -14.70
N ALA A 30 11.03 -5.64 -13.55
CA ALA A 30 10.12 -4.61 -13.09
C ALA A 30 10.19 -4.44 -11.55
N ILE A 31 9.80 -3.25 -11.08
CA ILE A 31 9.50 -2.99 -9.66
C ILE A 31 8.29 -2.05 -9.62
N ASP A 32 7.28 -2.47 -8.89
CA ASP A 32 6.20 -1.62 -8.42
C ASP A 32 6.15 -1.62 -6.89
N ALA A 33 5.32 -0.73 -6.35
CA ALA A 33 4.95 -0.77 -4.95
C ALA A 33 3.59 -0.12 -4.78
N ARG A 34 2.84 -0.61 -3.80
CA ARG A 34 1.57 -0.02 -3.39
C ARG A 34 1.52 0.16 -1.89
N TYR A 35 0.73 1.12 -1.45
CA TYR A 35 0.40 1.20 -0.03
C TYR A 35 -0.50 0.04 0.37
N MET A 36 -0.29 -0.44 1.59
CA MET A 36 -1.19 -1.38 2.23
C MET A 36 -1.59 -0.85 3.60
N HIS A 37 -2.88 -0.90 3.87
CA HIS A 37 -3.46 -0.46 5.13
C HIS A 37 -3.79 -1.67 5.98
N PHE A 38 -3.21 -1.70 7.18
CA PHE A 38 -3.53 -2.70 8.19
C PHE A 38 -4.49 -2.07 9.18
N ILE A 39 -5.72 -2.61 9.23
CA ILE A 39 -6.77 -2.12 10.11
C ILE A 39 -7.01 -3.17 11.19
N SER A 40 -6.72 -2.78 12.43
CA SER A 40 -7.06 -3.56 13.62
C SER A 40 -8.45 -3.16 14.08
N LEU A 41 -9.36 -4.13 14.18
CA LEU A 41 -10.74 -3.91 14.59
C LEU A 41 -10.98 -4.61 15.93
N SER A 42 -11.69 -3.94 16.84
CA SER A 42 -12.17 -4.52 18.10
C SER A 42 -13.49 -5.30 17.92
N THR A 43 -14.29 -4.92 16.93
CA THR A 43 -15.58 -5.55 16.58
C THR A 43 -15.68 -5.70 15.07
N LEU A 44 -16.60 -6.55 14.61
CA LEU A 44 -16.92 -6.62 13.18
C LEU A 44 -17.54 -5.28 12.74
N MET A 45 -17.17 -4.83 11.54
CA MET A 45 -17.77 -3.66 10.91
C MET A 45 -19.09 -4.02 10.23
N THR A 46 -20.02 -3.08 10.27
CA THR A 46 -21.23 -3.04 9.46
C THR A 46 -20.90 -2.63 8.01
N ALA A 47 -21.83 -2.86 7.10
CA ALA A 47 -21.66 -2.48 5.70
C ALA A 47 -21.50 -0.95 5.51
N ASP A 48 -22.18 -0.15 6.34
CA ASP A 48 -22.09 1.31 6.27
C ASP A 48 -20.70 1.80 6.74
N GLU A 49 -20.17 1.23 7.82
CA GLU A 49 -18.81 1.53 8.30
C GLU A 49 -17.76 1.12 7.26
N GLU A 50 -17.95 -0.02 6.58
CA GLU A 50 -17.05 -0.46 5.50
C GLU A 50 -17.08 0.50 4.32
N ALA A 51 -18.26 1.02 3.96
CA ALA A 51 -18.40 2.02 2.91
C ALA A 51 -17.72 3.36 3.27
N VAL A 52 -17.77 3.77 4.54
CA VAL A 52 -17.04 4.97 5.01
C VAL A 52 -15.54 4.73 4.98
N LEU A 53 -15.07 3.59 5.49
CA LEU A 53 -13.65 3.25 5.50
C LEU A 53 -13.08 3.18 4.08
N ALA A 54 -13.81 2.57 3.15
CA ALA A 54 -13.43 2.51 1.74
C ALA A 54 -13.21 3.90 1.14
N GLN A 55 -14.05 4.88 1.52
CA GLN A 55 -13.90 6.27 1.07
C GLN A 55 -12.68 6.96 1.69
N LEU A 56 -12.44 6.75 2.99
CA LEU A 56 -11.28 7.30 3.69
C LEU A 56 -9.95 6.77 3.12
N LEU A 57 -9.93 5.51 2.71
CA LEU A 57 -8.73 4.86 2.15
C LEU A 57 -8.57 5.05 0.65
N ARG A 58 -9.52 5.73 -0.01
CA ARG A 58 -9.41 6.10 -1.42
C ARG A 58 -8.75 7.47 -1.55
N TYR A 59 -7.43 7.47 -1.63
CA TYR A 59 -6.61 8.65 -1.87
C TYR A 59 -5.56 8.36 -2.93
N GLY A 60 -4.85 9.41 -3.37
CA GLY A 60 -3.77 9.30 -4.35
C GLY A 60 -4.26 9.17 -5.80
N PRO A 61 -3.33 8.98 -6.76
CA PRO A 61 -3.66 8.84 -8.17
C PRO A 61 -4.47 7.56 -8.40
N THR A 62 -5.49 7.64 -9.26
CA THR A 62 -6.24 6.47 -9.72
C THR A 62 -5.30 5.51 -10.45
N GLU A 63 -5.39 4.23 -10.10
CA GLU A 63 -4.49 3.18 -10.56
C GLU A 63 -4.38 3.15 -12.10
N VAL A 64 -3.15 3.08 -12.58
CA VAL A 64 -2.86 2.55 -13.92
C VAL A 64 -2.24 1.19 -13.65
N ASP A 65 -2.97 0.14 -13.99
CA ASP A 65 -2.54 -1.24 -13.79
C ASP A 65 -1.18 -1.42 -14.47
N SER A 66 -0.14 -1.62 -13.67
CA SER A 66 1.22 -1.83 -14.17
C SER A 66 1.36 -3.33 -14.37
N GLY A 67 0.76 -3.82 -15.45
CA GLY A 67 0.70 -5.23 -15.80
C GLY A 67 2.08 -5.88 -15.82
N GLY A 68 2.32 -6.77 -14.85
CA GLY A 68 3.26 -7.88 -15.00
C GLY A 68 2.55 -9.04 -15.68
N ASP A 69 3.24 -9.73 -16.59
CA ASP A 69 2.71 -10.95 -17.20
C ASP A 69 2.54 -12.00 -16.09
N ALA A 70 1.42 -12.72 -16.07
CA ALA A 70 1.11 -13.69 -15.00
C ALA A 70 2.10 -14.88 -14.95
N SER A 71 2.99 -14.96 -15.95
CA SER A 71 4.03 -15.98 -16.10
C SER A 71 5.37 -15.61 -15.45
N ASP A 72 5.56 -14.37 -14.99
CA ASP A 72 6.81 -13.93 -14.36
C ASP A 72 6.87 -14.33 -12.87
N GLU A 73 8.08 -14.70 -12.40
CA GLU A 73 8.32 -14.95 -10.98
C GLU A 73 8.23 -13.63 -10.20
N HIS A 74 7.23 -13.53 -9.32
CA HIS A 74 7.02 -12.36 -8.48
C HIS A 74 7.63 -12.54 -7.09
N PHE A 75 8.44 -11.56 -6.66
CA PHE A 75 8.96 -11.48 -5.30
C PHE A 75 8.30 -10.33 -4.54
N GLN A 76 7.58 -10.67 -3.47
CA GLN A 76 6.90 -9.68 -2.62
C GLN A 76 7.73 -9.35 -1.38
N GLN A 77 7.83 -8.06 -1.07
CA GLN A 77 8.47 -7.55 0.15
C GLN A 77 7.59 -6.51 0.82
N TRP A 78 7.56 -6.58 2.16
CA TRP A 78 6.76 -5.69 2.99
C TRP A 78 7.65 -4.72 3.73
N VAL A 79 7.40 -3.42 3.55
CA VAL A 79 8.04 -2.36 4.32
C VAL A 79 7.01 -1.79 5.29
N ILE A 80 7.20 -2.08 6.58
CA ILE A 80 6.29 -1.66 7.65
C ILE A 80 7.07 -0.96 8.77
N PRO A 81 6.40 -0.17 9.63
CA PRO A 81 7.02 0.35 10.85
C PRO A 81 7.63 -0.77 11.69
N ARG A 82 8.67 -0.44 12.46
CA ARG A 82 9.31 -1.40 13.36
C ARG A 82 8.28 -1.96 14.34
N ILE A 83 8.33 -3.27 14.58
CA ILE A 83 7.48 -3.92 15.58
C ILE A 83 7.66 -3.21 16.93
N GLY A 84 6.53 -2.90 17.58
CA GLY A 84 6.49 -2.14 18.83
C GLY A 84 6.44 -0.62 18.64
N THR A 85 6.35 -0.12 17.41
CA THR A 85 6.20 1.33 17.12
C THR A 85 4.88 1.62 16.41
N ILE A 86 4.31 2.79 16.68
CA ILE A 86 3.15 3.34 15.97
C ILE A 86 3.63 4.52 15.13
N SER A 87 3.37 4.50 13.82
CA SER A 87 3.77 5.61 12.96
C SER A 87 2.89 6.85 13.18
N PRO A 88 3.41 8.07 12.92
CA PRO A 88 2.58 9.28 12.95
C PRO A 88 1.38 9.21 12.00
N TRP A 89 1.56 8.55 10.84
CA TRP A 89 0.47 8.29 9.90
C TRP A 89 -0.62 7.43 10.54
N SER A 90 -0.25 6.34 11.23
CA SER A 90 -1.22 5.47 11.89
C SER A 90 -2.04 6.23 12.94
N SER A 91 -1.39 7.07 13.75
CA SER A 91 -2.10 7.86 14.77
C SER A 91 -3.11 8.80 14.11
N LYS A 92 -2.70 9.53 13.06
CA LYS A 92 -3.57 10.48 12.38
C LYS A 92 -4.71 9.80 11.60
N ALA A 93 -4.43 8.67 10.95
CA ALA A 93 -5.43 7.90 10.22
C ALA A 93 -6.47 7.31 11.18
N SER A 94 -6.04 6.80 12.34
CA SER A 94 -6.95 6.37 13.40
C SER A 94 -7.80 7.53 13.92
N ASP A 95 -7.22 8.71 14.19
CA ASP A 95 -8.01 9.89 14.59
C ASP A 95 -9.08 10.26 13.56
N ILE A 96 -8.74 10.21 12.27
CA ILE A 96 -9.69 10.52 11.18
C ILE A 96 -10.82 9.50 11.18
N ALA A 97 -10.50 8.20 11.25
CA ALA A 97 -11.50 7.13 11.27
C ALA A 97 -12.50 7.30 12.43
N HIS A 98 -12.01 7.50 13.66
CA HIS A 98 -12.89 7.71 14.83
C HIS A 98 -13.79 8.95 14.72
N ASN A 99 -13.36 9.98 13.99
CA ASN A 99 -14.16 11.20 13.79
C ASN A 99 -15.17 11.08 12.63
N CYS A 100 -15.11 10.00 11.84
CA CYS A 100 -15.95 9.79 10.68
C CYS A 100 -17.08 8.77 10.89
N GLY A 101 -17.20 8.19 12.08
CA GLY A 101 -18.22 7.18 12.42
C GLY A 101 -17.59 5.96 13.05
#